data_AF-A0A947X2A0-F1
#
_entry.id   AF-A0A947X2A0-F1
#
_cell.length_a   1.000
_cell.length_b   1.000
_cell.length_c   1.000
_cell.angle_alpha   90.00
_cell.angle_beta   90.00
_cell.angle_gamma   90.00
#
_symmetry.space_group_name_H-M   'P 1'
#
loop_
_entity.id
_entity.type
_entity.pdbx_description
1 polymer ?
#
loop_
_entity_poly.entity_id
_entity_poly.type
_entity_poly.pdbx_seq_one_letter_code
_entity_poly.pdbx_strand_id
1 'polypeptide(L)'
;MRRQRDLLLGLGVVLAAAAFFYVLGSGGYPGGPDECIAKGDCYCEAIRAGRVAQPANSWSNAGFVLAGLAVLAHLRRRGPTLMASDVFYPRLYGALGVFLGIGSFAFHGTMRAWGGAADLISMYAYIAFVVAYDAARIGEWRRGRFVAVFGLVTAVPSAA
;
A
#
# COMPACT_ATOMS: atom_id res chain seq x y z
N MET A 1 -21.19 -3.97 15.69
CA MET A 1 -19.92 -4.72 15.52
C MET A 1 -19.37 -4.75 14.08
N ARG A 2 -20.16 -5.03 13.02
CA ARG A 2 -19.62 -5.09 11.62
C ARG A 2 -18.98 -3.79 11.10
N ARG A 3 -19.43 -2.62 11.56
CA ARG A 3 -18.99 -1.30 11.07
C ARG A 3 -17.53 -0.96 11.40
N GLN A 4 -16.98 -1.49 12.49
CA GLN A 4 -15.59 -1.20 12.90
C GLN A 4 -14.63 -2.34 12.57
N ARG A 5 -15.12 -3.50 12.10
CA ARG A 5 -14.27 -4.66 11.81
C ARG A 5 -13.18 -4.33 10.80
N ASP A 6 -13.53 -3.65 9.70
CA ASP A 6 -12.59 -3.31 8.64
C ASP A 6 -11.49 -2.34 9.14
N LEU A 7 -11.87 -1.35 9.98
CA LEU A 7 -10.91 -0.46 10.64
C LEU A 7 -10.01 -1.22 11.62
N LEU A 8 -10.56 -2.10 12.45
CA LEU A 8 -9.79 -2.88 13.41
C LEU A 8 -8.79 -3.82 12.72
N LEU A 9 -9.18 -4.42 11.60
CA LEU A 9 -8.28 -5.22 10.77
C LEU A 9 -7.16 -4.33 10.18
N GLY A 10 -7.50 -3.15 9.66
CA GLY A 10 -6.52 -2.20 9.16
C GLY A 10 -5.52 -1.76 10.25
N LEU A 11 -6.01 -1.41 11.44
CA LEU A 11 -5.17 -1.07 12.59
C LEU A 11 -4.29 -2.25 13.02
N GLY A 12 -4.84 -3.47 13.04
CA GLY A 12 -4.08 -4.68 13.33
C GLY A 12 -2.92 -4.91 12.36
N VAL A 13 -3.16 -4.71 11.06
CA VAL A 13 -2.10 -4.79 10.03
C VAL A 13 -1.04 -3.71 10.24
N VAL A 14 -1.44 -2.46 10.51
CA VAL A 14 -0.50 -1.36 10.76
C VAL A 14 0.36 -1.62 12.00
N LEU A 15 -0.25 -2.09 13.10
CA LEU A 15 0.48 -2.43 14.32
C LEU A 15 1.44 -3.61 14.11
N ALA A 16 1.01 -4.64 13.38
CA ALA A 16 1.86 -5.77 13.03
C ALA A 16 3.05 -5.34 12.17
N ALA A 17 2.83 -4.49 11.16
CA ALA A 17 3.89 -3.94 10.33
C ALA A 17 4.86 -3.07 11.15
N ALA A 18 4.34 -2.19 12.01
CA ALA A 18 5.16 -1.35 12.89
C ALA A 18 6.02 -2.20 13.84
N ALA A 19 5.45 -3.24 14.44
CA ALA A 19 6.19 -4.17 15.29
C ALA A 19 7.27 -4.93 14.49
N PHE A 20 6.94 -5.39 13.28
CA PHE A 20 7.88 -6.04 12.38
C PHE A 20 9.09 -5.15 12.05
N PHE A 21 8.87 -3.91 11.61
CA PHE A 21 9.95 -2.97 11.31
C PHE A 21 10.73 -2.58 12.57
N TYR A 22 10.06 -2.41 13.71
CA TYR A 22 10.72 -2.09 14.97
C TYR A 22 11.69 -3.20 15.41
N VAL A 23 11.24 -4.46 15.35
CA VAL A 23 12.04 -5.63 15.74
C VAL A 23 13.21 -5.80 14.77
N LEU A 24 12.97 -5.84 13.46
CA LEU A 24 14.06 -6.02 12.49
C LEU A 24 15.02 -4.84 12.46
N GLY A 25 14.52 -3.61 12.54
CA GLY A 25 15.36 -2.42 12.56
C GLY A 25 16.34 -2.39 13.75
N SER A 26 16.03 -3.07 14.86
CA SER A 26 16.93 -3.17 16.01
C SER A 26 18.17 -4.05 15.78
N GLY A 27 18.06 -5.05 14.91
CA GLY A 27 19.17 -5.95 14.53
C GLY A 27 19.73 -5.69 13.13
N GLY A 28 19.15 -4.74 12.40
CA GLY A 28 19.39 -4.52 10.98
C GLY A 28 18.47 -5.36 10.11
N TYR A 29 18.05 -4.78 8.98
CA TYR A 29 17.16 -5.48 8.05
C TYR A 29 17.93 -6.54 7.24
N PRO A 30 17.36 -7.76 7.09
CA PRO A 30 17.97 -8.81 6.28
C PRO A 30 17.88 -8.50 4.78
N GLY A 31 18.65 -9.24 3.99
CA GLY A 31 18.65 -9.17 2.53
C GLY A 31 19.65 -8.16 1.96
N GLY A 32 19.87 -8.25 0.65
CA GLY A 32 20.74 -7.35 -0.09
C GLY A 32 20.20 -5.90 -0.12
N PRO A 33 21.09 -4.92 -0.34
CA PRO A 33 20.67 -3.55 -0.59
C PRO A 33 19.77 -3.50 -1.83
N ASP A 34 18.89 -2.50 -1.87
CA ASP A 34 18.15 -2.21 -3.09
C ASP A 34 19.08 -1.81 -4.24
N GLU A 35 18.67 -2.10 -5.48
CA GLU A 35 19.46 -1.79 -6.68
C GLU A 35 19.73 -0.30 -6.86
N CYS A 36 18.87 0.58 -6.32
CA CYS A 36 19.07 2.02 -6.45
C CYS A 36 20.41 2.48 -5.84
N ILE A 37 20.92 1.73 -4.84
CA ILE A 37 22.17 2.10 -4.14
C ILE A 37 23.34 1.91 -5.09
N ALA A 38 23.34 0.80 -5.84
CA ALA A 38 24.36 0.52 -6.84
C ALA A 38 24.28 1.48 -8.03
N LYS A 39 23.07 1.90 -8.40
CA LYS A 39 22.82 2.87 -9.49
C LYS A 39 23.09 4.32 -9.06
N GLY A 40 23.10 4.61 -7.77
CA GLY A 40 23.29 5.96 -7.23
C GLY A 40 22.06 6.87 -7.40
N ASP A 41 20.86 6.29 -7.52
CA ASP A 41 19.62 7.00 -7.81
C ASP A 41 18.54 6.84 -6.70
N CYS A 42 18.93 6.47 -5.47
CA CYS A 42 18.05 6.31 -4.30
C CYS A 42 17.47 7.61 -3.72
N TYR A 43 16.91 8.49 -4.55
CA TYR A 43 16.31 9.75 -4.12
C TYR A 43 17.33 10.70 -3.44
N CYS A 44 16.88 11.90 -3.07
CA CYS A 44 17.76 12.95 -2.54
C CYS A 44 18.07 12.84 -1.04
N GLU A 45 17.25 12.11 -0.26
CA GLU A 45 17.48 11.98 1.20
C GLU A 45 18.69 11.07 1.46
N ALA A 46 19.63 11.52 2.29
CA ALA A 46 20.78 10.71 2.64
C ALA A 46 20.39 9.43 3.40
N ILE A 47 20.95 8.30 2.98
CA ILE A 47 20.80 7.00 3.65
C ILE A 47 21.66 7.02 4.90
N ARG A 48 21.05 6.84 6.07
CA ARG A 48 21.73 6.80 7.37
C ARG A 48 21.59 5.45 8.06
N ALA A 49 22.54 5.17 8.95
CA ALA A 49 22.44 4.04 9.87
C ALA A 49 21.30 4.25 10.88
N GLY A 50 20.71 3.14 11.34
CA GLY A 50 19.62 3.14 12.32
C GLY A 50 18.44 2.30 11.85
N ARG A 51 17.30 2.44 12.55
CA ARG A 51 16.08 1.65 12.27
C ARG A 51 15.32 2.12 11.03
N VAL A 52 15.57 3.35 10.60
CA VAL A 52 14.90 4.00 9.47
C VAL A 52 15.97 4.74 8.67
N ALA A 53 16.24 4.26 7.46
CA ALA A 53 17.35 4.70 6.63
C ALA A 53 17.12 6.08 6.00
N GLN A 54 15.91 6.36 5.49
CA GLN A 54 15.49 7.68 4.99
C GLN A 54 14.25 8.17 5.75
N PRO A 55 14.38 8.78 6.94
CA PRO A 55 13.24 9.16 7.77
C PRO A 55 12.20 10.09 7.17
N ALA A 56 12.59 11.11 6.40
CA ALA A 56 11.61 12.01 5.79
C ALA A 56 10.76 11.25 4.75
N ASN A 57 11.40 10.48 3.88
CA ASN A 57 10.72 9.64 2.89
C ASN A 57 9.95 8.47 3.54
N SER A 58 10.40 7.95 4.67
CA SER A 58 9.71 6.86 5.38
C SER A 58 8.46 7.35 6.09
N TRP A 59 8.57 8.40 6.91
CA TRP A 59 7.46 8.83 7.78
C TRP A 59 6.38 9.63 7.04
N SER A 60 6.70 10.26 5.91
CA SER A 60 5.70 10.91 5.05
C SER A 60 4.63 9.91 4.56
N ASN A 61 4.98 8.63 4.42
CA ASN A 61 4.07 7.56 4.04
C ASN A 61 2.95 7.27 5.06
N ALA A 62 3.07 7.76 6.30
CA ALA A 62 1.98 7.72 7.26
C ALA A 62 0.72 8.42 6.72
N GLY A 63 0.85 9.41 5.83
CA GLY A 63 -0.28 10.06 5.17
C GLY A 63 -1.16 9.07 4.39
N PHE A 64 -0.55 8.16 3.62
CA PHE A 64 -1.30 7.12 2.89
C PHE A 64 -1.98 6.13 3.83
N VAL A 65 -1.28 5.71 4.89
CA VAL A 65 -1.84 4.82 5.92
C VAL A 65 -3.07 5.46 6.58
N LEU A 66 -2.94 6.71 7.03
CA LEU A 66 -4.03 7.43 7.67
C LEU A 66 -5.22 7.64 6.73
N ALA A 67 -4.97 7.97 5.46
CA ALA A 67 -6.03 8.10 4.46
C ALA A 67 -6.75 6.76 4.24
N GLY A 68 -6.01 5.65 4.10
CA GLY A 68 -6.59 4.31 3.96
C GLY A 68 -7.43 3.89 5.16
N LEU A 69 -6.92 4.09 6.37
CA LEU A 69 -7.66 3.84 7.62
C LEU A 69 -8.91 4.73 7.72
N ALA A 70 -8.84 5.99 7.31
CA ALA A 70 -9.99 6.88 7.29
C ALA A 70 -11.11 6.36 6.37
N VAL A 71 -10.76 5.82 5.20
CA VAL A 71 -11.74 5.16 4.31
C VAL A 71 -12.35 3.94 4.99
N LEU A 72 -11.53 3.07 5.60
CA LEU A 72 -11.99 1.86 6.30
C LEU A 72 -12.88 2.18 7.51
N ALA A 73 -12.67 3.32 8.17
CA ALA A 73 -13.52 3.79 9.28
C ALA A 73 -14.91 4.26 8.81
N HIS A 74 -15.03 4.69 7.55
CA HIS A 74 -16.24 5.34 7.02
C HIS A 74 -17.01 4.50 5.99
N LEU A 75 -16.76 3.19 5.91
CA LEU A 75 -17.47 2.30 4.98
C LEU A 75 -18.99 2.34 5.20
N ARG A 76 -19.71 2.82 4.19
CA ARG A 76 -21.17 2.98 4.19
C ARG A 76 -21.72 2.74 2.79
N ARG A 77 -22.91 2.14 2.70
CA ARG A 77 -23.68 2.06 1.45
C ARG A 77 -24.65 3.24 1.36
N ARG A 78 -24.18 4.41 0.90
CA ARG A 78 -24.98 5.64 0.82
C ARG A 78 -24.60 6.47 -0.39
N GLY A 79 -25.19 6.14 -1.54
CA GLY A 79 -25.10 6.97 -2.73
C GLY A 79 -25.17 6.15 -4.02
N PRO A 80 -25.30 6.83 -5.17
CA PRO A 80 -25.49 6.17 -6.47
C PRO A 80 -24.18 5.69 -7.10
N THR A 81 -23.01 6.11 -6.61
CA THR A 81 -21.72 5.74 -7.21
C THR A 81 -21.31 4.31 -6.83
N LEU A 82 -20.42 3.68 -7.60
CA LEU A 82 -19.88 2.36 -7.26
C LEU A 82 -19.23 2.35 -5.87
N MET A 83 -18.46 3.40 -5.55
CA MET A 83 -17.88 3.60 -4.21
C MET A 83 -18.91 3.70 -3.08
N ALA A 84 -20.09 4.23 -3.36
CA ALA A 84 -21.11 4.50 -2.37
C ALA A 84 -22.21 3.43 -2.30
N SER A 85 -22.39 2.62 -3.34
CA SER A 85 -23.41 1.57 -3.41
C SER A 85 -22.87 0.20 -2.98
N ASP A 86 -21.58 -0.06 -3.21
CA ASP A 86 -20.94 -1.34 -2.92
C ASP A 86 -19.67 -1.16 -2.08
N VAL A 87 -19.72 -1.59 -0.80
CA VAL A 87 -18.60 -1.54 0.15
C VAL A 87 -17.34 -2.29 -0.31
N PHE A 88 -17.43 -3.15 -1.33
CA PHE A 88 -16.27 -3.82 -1.90
C PHE A 88 -15.20 -2.84 -2.38
N TYR A 89 -15.58 -1.83 -3.17
CA TYR A 89 -14.65 -0.86 -3.75
C TYR A 89 -13.95 0.03 -2.73
N PRO A 90 -14.65 0.72 -1.80
CA PRO A 90 -13.97 1.56 -0.82
C PRO A 90 -13.19 0.72 0.21
N ARG A 91 -13.62 -0.52 0.49
CA ARG A 91 -12.82 -1.43 1.33
C ARG A 91 -11.49 -1.77 0.65
N LEU A 92 -11.53 -2.18 -0.62
CA LEU A 92 -10.31 -2.51 -1.36
C LEU A 92 -9.41 -1.28 -1.50
N TYR A 93 -9.97 -0.12 -1.83
CA TYR A 93 -9.24 1.13 -1.93
C TYR A 93 -8.57 1.54 -0.61
N GLY A 94 -9.30 1.49 0.51
CA GLY A 94 -8.74 1.78 1.83
C GLY A 94 -7.63 0.81 2.23
N ALA A 95 -7.80 -0.49 1.95
CA ALA A 95 -6.77 -1.50 2.18
C ALA A 95 -5.51 -1.26 1.33
N LEU A 96 -5.69 -0.88 0.05
CA LEU A 96 -4.58 -0.54 -0.84
C LEU A 96 -3.86 0.74 -0.41
N GLY A 97 -4.55 1.73 0.13
CA GLY A 97 -3.91 2.93 0.71
C GLY A 97 -3.04 2.61 1.93
N VAL A 98 -3.52 1.72 2.82
CA VAL A 98 -2.71 1.20 3.93
C VAL A 98 -1.51 0.42 3.42
N PHE A 99 -1.71 -0.45 2.42
CA PHE A 99 -0.63 -1.24 1.83
C PHE A 99 0.41 -0.36 1.13
N LEU A 100 0.01 0.67 0.39
CA LEU A 100 0.89 1.66 -0.24
C LEU A 100 1.81 2.33 0.77
N GLY A 101 1.24 2.85 1.87
CA GLY A 101 2.05 3.50 2.90
C GLY A 101 3.03 2.54 3.59
N ILE A 102 2.62 1.29 3.84
CA ILE A 102 3.51 0.26 4.42
C ILE A 102 4.61 -0.17 3.44
N GLY A 103 4.27 -0.38 2.17
CA GLY A 103 5.21 -0.79 1.12
C GLY A 103 6.29 0.28 0.90
N SER A 104 5.88 1.54 0.79
CA SER A 104 6.83 2.64 0.61
C SER A 104 7.70 2.90 1.85
N PHE A 105 7.15 2.73 3.07
CA PHE A 105 7.96 2.68 4.28
C PHE A 105 8.96 1.52 4.24
N ALA A 106 8.58 0.35 3.72
CA ALA A 106 9.47 -0.79 3.61
C ALA A 106 10.70 -0.48 2.73
N PHE A 107 10.52 0.23 1.62
CA PHE A 107 11.63 0.66 0.79
C PHE A 107 12.51 1.71 1.50
N HIS A 108 11.96 2.88 1.80
CA HIS A 108 12.73 4.00 2.38
C HIS A 108 13.27 3.73 3.78
N GLY A 109 12.56 2.92 4.57
CA GLY A 109 12.93 2.58 5.93
C GLY A 109 14.08 1.58 5.99
N THR A 110 14.13 0.65 5.03
CA THR A 110 15.06 -0.49 5.08
C THR A 110 16.21 -0.41 4.08
N MET A 111 15.97 0.24 2.93
CA MET A 111 16.83 0.24 1.75
C MET A 111 17.25 -1.16 1.29
N ARG A 112 16.35 -2.14 1.40
CA ARG A 112 16.55 -3.53 0.97
C ARG A 112 15.73 -3.85 -0.27
N ALA A 113 16.24 -4.76 -1.10
CA ALA A 113 15.58 -5.17 -2.33
C ALA A 113 14.14 -5.69 -2.11
N TRP A 114 13.88 -6.40 -1.01
CA TRP A 114 12.52 -6.84 -0.68
C TRP A 114 11.60 -5.67 -0.29
N GLY A 115 12.17 -4.60 0.28
CA GLY A 115 11.46 -3.35 0.56
C GLY A 115 11.11 -2.62 -0.73
N GLY A 116 12.05 -2.54 -1.69
CA GLY A 116 11.80 -2.01 -3.04
C GLY A 116 10.72 -2.79 -3.78
N ALA A 117 10.75 -4.13 -3.73
CA ALA A 117 9.71 -4.97 -4.29
C ALA A 117 8.33 -4.70 -3.63
N ALA A 118 8.28 -4.55 -2.31
CA ALA A 118 7.05 -4.24 -1.59
C ALA A 118 6.48 -2.87 -1.98
N ASP A 119 7.33 -1.85 -2.12
CA ASP A 119 6.94 -0.52 -2.60
C ASP A 119 6.34 -0.58 -4.01
N LEU A 120 7.06 -1.17 -4.97
CA LEU A 120 6.60 -1.32 -6.34
C LEU A 120 5.26 -2.05 -6.43
N ILE A 121 5.14 -3.22 -5.81
CA ILE A 121 3.89 -4.00 -5.82
C ILE A 121 2.74 -3.18 -5.24
N SER A 122 2.98 -2.43 -4.16
CA SER A 122 1.95 -1.62 -3.52
C SER A 122 1.50 -0.45 -4.39
N MET A 123 2.44 0.23 -5.05
CA MET A 123 2.17 1.33 -5.98
C MET A 123 1.40 0.84 -7.20
N TYR A 124 1.83 -0.26 -7.82
CA TYR A 124 1.14 -0.85 -8.96
C TYR A 124 -0.26 -1.31 -8.62
N ALA A 125 -0.47 -1.96 -7.47
CA ALA A 125 -1.80 -2.36 -7.02
C ALA A 125 -2.72 -1.14 -6.81
N TYR A 126 -2.20 -0.05 -6.24
CA TYR A 126 -2.97 1.17 -6.05
C TYR A 126 -3.34 1.84 -7.38
N ILE A 127 -2.40 1.96 -8.32
CA ILE A 127 -2.65 2.52 -9.66
C ILE A 127 -3.61 1.64 -10.45
N ALA A 128 -3.41 0.32 -10.44
CA ALA A 128 -4.27 -0.66 -11.09
C ALA A 128 -5.71 -0.54 -10.60
N PHE A 129 -5.91 -0.29 -9.30
CA PHE A 129 -7.23 -0.06 -8.75
C PHE A 129 -7.89 1.17 -9.35
N VAL A 130 -7.19 2.32 -9.38
CA VAL A 130 -7.75 3.57 -9.91
C VAL A 130 -8.17 3.39 -11.37
N VAL A 131 -7.28 2.85 -12.21
CA VAL A 131 -7.55 2.62 -13.64
C VAL A 131 -8.69 1.62 -13.85
N ALA A 132 -8.65 0.47 -13.16
CA ALA A 132 -9.70 -0.55 -13.29
C ALA A 132 -11.05 -0.06 -12.74
N TYR A 133 -11.05 0.76 -11.69
CA TYR A 133 -12.25 1.32 -11.10
C TYR A 133 -12.91 2.31 -12.07
N ASP A 134 -12.14 3.22 -12.67
CA ASP A 134 -12.68 4.17 -13.63
C ASP A 134 -13.21 3.47 -14.88
N ALA A 135 -12.50 2.45 -15.39
CA ALA A 135 -12.99 1.62 -16.48
C ALA A 135 -14.28 0.87 -16.10
N ALA A 136 -14.37 0.34 -14.89
CA ALA A 136 -15.58 -0.32 -14.39
C ALA A 136 -16.75 0.65 -14.21
N ARG A 137 -16.48 1.89 -13.78
CA ARG A 137 -17.49 2.94 -13.64
C ARG A 137 -18.03 3.38 -15.00
N ILE A 138 -17.15 3.63 -15.97
CA ILE A 138 -17.51 4.11 -17.32
C ILE A 138 -18.21 3.01 -18.12
N GLY A 139 -17.70 1.78 -18.05
CA GLY A 139 -18.24 0.65 -18.80
C GLY A 139 -19.33 -0.14 -18.06
N GLU A 140 -19.78 0.34 -16.89
CA GLU A 140 -20.77 -0.32 -16.04
C GLU A 140 -20.46 -1.81 -15.77
N TRP A 141 -19.20 -2.11 -15.46
CA TRP A 141 -18.75 -3.49 -15.31
C TRP A 141 -19.35 -4.14 -14.06
N ARG A 142 -19.75 -5.41 -14.21
CA ARG A 142 -20.03 -6.27 -13.05
C ARG A 142 -18.73 -6.47 -12.26
N ARG A 143 -18.87 -6.64 -10.93
CA ARG A 143 -17.73 -6.84 -10.01
C ARG A 143 -16.74 -7.92 -10.48
N GLY A 144 -17.22 -9.01 -11.07
CA GLY A 144 -16.35 -10.07 -11.58
C GLY A 144 -15.38 -9.62 -12.68
N ARG A 145 -15.84 -8.79 -13.62
CA ARG A 145 -14.97 -8.22 -14.68
C ARG A 145 -13.96 -7.26 -14.09
N PHE A 146 -14.37 -6.43 -13.12
CA PHE A 146 -13.42 -5.59 -12.38
C PHE A 146 -12.33 -6.43 -11.70
N VAL A 147 -12.70 -7.50 -10.98
CA VAL A 147 -11.71 -8.35 -10.27
C VAL A 147 -10.74 -9.01 -11.24
N ALA A 148 -11.23 -9.51 -12.38
CA ALA A 148 -10.38 -10.13 -13.39
C ALA A 148 -9.38 -9.13 -13.98
N VAL A 149 -9.84 -7.93 -14.37
CA VAL A 149 -8.97 -6.89 -14.94
C VAL A 149 -8.00 -6.35 -13.89
N PHE A 150 -8.47 -6.03 -12.69
CA PHE A 150 -7.64 -5.56 -11.58
C PHE A 150 -6.54 -6.58 -11.24
N GLY A 151 -6.91 -7.87 -11.14
CA GLY A 151 -5.95 -8.95 -10.87
C GLY A 151 -4.91 -9.11 -11.97
N LEU A 152 -5.34 -9.05 -13.24
CA LEU A 152 -4.43 -9.12 -14.39
C LEU A 152 -3.42 -7.96 -14.37
N VAL A 153 -3.91 -6.71 -14.25
CA VAL A 153 -3.06 -5.51 -14.26
C VAL A 153 -2.08 -5.50 -13.08
N THR A 154 -2.51 -5.97 -11.91
CA THR A 154 -1.65 -6.04 -10.71
C THR A 154 -0.57 -7.14 -10.83
N ALA A 155 -0.82 -8.21 -11.59
CA ALA A 155 0.11 -9.32 -11.76
C ALA A 155 1.23 -9.06 -12.80
N VAL A 156 1.02 -8.14 -13.74
CA VAL A 156 1.98 -7.85 -14.83
C VAL A 156 3.33 -7.32 -14.31
N PRO A 157 3.40 -6.40 -13.32
CA PRO A 157 4.68 -5.84 -12.86
C PRO A 157 5.48 -6.77 -11.94
N SER A 158 4.85 -7.77 -11.32
CA SER A 158 5.52 -8.73 -10.44
C SER A 158 6.30 -9.83 -11.17
N ALA A 159 6.35 -9.80 -12.50
CA ALA A 159 6.97 -10.82 -13.35
C ALA A 159 8.19 -10.30 -14.15
N ALA A 160 8.63 -9.06 -13.91
CA ALA A 160 9.77 -8.42 -14.58
C ALA A 160 10.98 -8.31 -13.65
#